data_AF-A0A558HWN1-F1
#
_entry.id   AF-A0A558HWN1-F1
#
_cell.length_a   1.000
_cell.length_b   1.000
_cell.length_c   1.000
_cell.angle_alpha   90.00
_cell.angle_beta   90.00
_cell.angle_gamma   90.00
#
_symmetry.space_group_name_H-M   'P 1'
#
loop_
_entity.id
_entity.type
_entity.pdbx_description
1 polymer ?
#
loop_
_entity_poly.entity_id
_entity_poly.type
_entity_poly.pdbx_seq_one_letter_code
_entity_poly.pdbx_strand_id
1 'polypeptide(L)'
;MASGSDDLPRVSQKAVDALFDRLAQLHGAHWHRRCREMGWGTEENGQWVSCDAEGEWLAALSHLSAQHLRCGLQAEKARTAKSLKQRGNAFPPDSAMQFAELCQMTPEGLGLPDFDTAWQALQDHAFTGKPYSHEAIAAAGEHMDLHGMASATYQRMDKHERAFRVYYQQVVERFARGEDLKAQAAIGHDGQLSPAERAVMAGEDKARQAVGDLAGITPTQALKIMRGGLAHG
;
A
#
# COMPACT_ATOMS: atom_id res chain seq x y z
N MET A 1 4.59 11.90 20.15
CA MET A 1 5.81 11.09 19.96
C MET A 1 5.37 9.65 19.69
N ALA A 2 5.51 9.20 18.45
CA ALA A 2 5.45 7.79 18.09
C ALA A 2 6.52 7.62 17.00
N SER A 3 7.74 7.32 17.45
CA SER A 3 8.83 6.89 16.58
C SER A 3 8.53 5.44 16.24
N GLY A 4 7.75 5.21 15.18
CA GLY A 4 7.57 3.91 14.59
C GLY A 4 8.84 3.60 13.80
N SER A 5 9.75 2.91 14.45
CA SER A 5 11.08 2.57 13.96
C SER A 5 11.00 1.92 12.58
N ASP A 6 11.64 2.60 11.63
CA ASP A 6 11.93 2.23 10.25
C ASP A 6 12.94 1.07 10.20
N ASP A 7 12.56 -0.10 10.71
CA ASP A 7 13.40 -1.30 10.73
C ASP A 7 12.73 -2.40 9.90
N LEU A 8 12.50 -2.09 8.62
CA LEU A 8 12.38 -3.18 7.66
C LEU A 8 13.67 -4.01 7.74
N PRO A 9 13.58 -5.36 7.77
CA PRO A 9 14.76 -6.19 7.92
C PRO A 9 15.75 -5.87 6.81
N ARG A 10 16.92 -5.38 7.23
CA ARG A 10 18.02 -5.00 6.36
C ARG A 10 18.53 -6.21 5.59
N VAL A 11 19.06 -5.96 4.39
CA VAL A 11 19.68 -7.00 3.57
C VAL A 11 20.80 -7.68 4.36
N SER A 12 20.76 -9.02 4.39
CA SER A 12 21.78 -9.89 4.99
C SER A 12 22.61 -10.57 3.91
N GLN A 13 23.76 -11.16 4.27
CA GLN A 13 24.57 -11.94 3.33
C GLN A 13 23.74 -13.01 2.62
N LYS A 14 22.90 -13.74 3.36
CA LYS A 14 22.00 -14.76 2.81
C LYS A 14 21.05 -14.20 1.74
N ALA A 15 20.61 -12.94 1.89
CA ALA A 15 19.76 -12.29 0.90
C ALA A 15 20.56 -11.87 -0.36
N VAL A 16 21.83 -11.49 -0.20
CA VAL A 16 22.74 -11.23 -1.32
C VAL A 16 23.06 -12.52 -2.07
N ASP A 17 23.34 -13.62 -1.37
CA ASP A 17 23.59 -14.91 -2.02
C ASP A 17 22.37 -15.36 -2.84
N ALA A 18 21.17 -15.25 -2.26
CA ALA A 18 19.93 -15.52 -2.99
C ALA A 18 19.72 -14.56 -4.17
N LEU A 19 20.16 -13.30 -4.09
CA LEU A 19 20.14 -12.36 -5.20
C LEU A 19 21.06 -12.81 -6.33
N PHE A 20 22.27 -13.27 -6.02
CA PHE A 20 23.21 -13.84 -6.99
C PHE A 20 22.62 -15.04 -7.73
N ASP A 21 21.93 -15.94 -7.02
CA ASP A 21 21.22 -17.06 -7.65
C ASP A 21 20.12 -16.59 -8.61
N ARG A 22 19.36 -15.55 -8.23
CA ARG A 22 18.30 -14.98 -9.08
C ARG A 22 18.86 -14.30 -10.32
N LEU A 23 19.97 -13.57 -10.19
CA LEU A 23 20.66 -12.95 -11.32
C LEU A 23 21.26 -14.01 -12.25
N ALA A 24 21.79 -15.11 -11.69
CA ALA A 24 22.24 -16.26 -12.45
C ALA A 24 21.09 -16.91 -13.26
N GLN A 25 19.91 -17.07 -12.65
CA GLN A 25 18.71 -17.57 -13.33
C GLN A 25 18.25 -16.65 -14.46
N LEU A 26 18.37 -15.33 -14.28
CA LEU A 26 17.88 -14.35 -15.25
C LEU A 26 18.83 -14.16 -16.45
N HIS A 27 20.13 -14.11 -16.19
CA HIS A 27 21.15 -13.74 -17.19
C HIS A 27 22.05 -14.90 -17.63
N GLY A 28 21.99 -16.04 -16.94
CA GLY A 28 22.72 -17.26 -17.27
C GLY A 28 24.23 -17.04 -17.41
N ALA A 29 24.78 -17.45 -18.55
CA ALA A 29 26.22 -17.38 -18.82
C ALA A 29 26.80 -15.96 -18.75
N HIS A 30 26.00 -14.93 -19.05
CA HIS A 30 26.45 -13.54 -18.96
C HIS A 30 26.72 -13.12 -17.51
N TRP A 31 25.92 -13.60 -16.56
CA TRP A 31 26.14 -13.36 -15.13
C TRP A 31 27.41 -14.03 -14.63
N HIS A 32 27.61 -15.31 -14.96
CA HIS A 32 28.81 -16.04 -14.55
C HIS A 32 30.08 -15.43 -15.13
N ARG A 33 30.05 -14.99 -16.39
CA ARG A 33 31.18 -14.28 -17.00
C ARG A 33 31.47 -12.97 -16.25
N ARG A 34 30.44 -12.17 -15.99
CA ARG A 34 30.60 -10.90 -15.25
C ARG A 34 31.17 -11.12 -13.86
N CYS A 35 30.66 -12.12 -13.13
CA CYS A 35 31.17 -12.49 -11.82
C CYS A 35 32.67 -12.81 -11.86
N ARG A 36 33.14 -13.55 -12.87
CA ARG A 36 34.57 -13.85 -13.05
C ARG A 36 35.39 -12.61 -13.38
N GLU A 37 34.88 -11.75 -14.24
CA GLU A 37 35.56 -10.49 -14.64
C GLU A 37 35.72 -9.54 -13.45
N MET A 38 34.72 -9.48 -12.57
CA MET A 38 34.68 -8.57 -11.42
C MET A 38 35.25 -9.18 -10.13
N GLY A 39 35.62 -10.46 -10.13
CA GLY A 39 36.08 -11.14 -8.91
C GLY A 39 34.95 -11.49 -7.92
N TRP A 40 33.68 -11.43 -8.34
CA TRP A 40 32.53 -11.82 -7.51
C TRP A 40 32.32 -13.34 -7.54
N GLY A 41 33.22 -14.07 -6.89
CA GLY A 41 33.08 -15.50 -6.73
C GLY A 41 34.30 -16.14 -6.09
N THR A 42 34.18 -17.44 -5.83
CA THR A 42 35.25 -18.26 -5.27
C THR A 42 35.27 -19.63 -5.97
N GLU A 43 36.38 -20.34 -5.84
CA GLU A 43 36.53 -21.71 -6.34
C GLU A 43 36.27 -22.70 -5.21
N GLU A 44 35.21 -23.49 -5.33
CA GLU A 44 34.83 -24.54 -4.39
C GLU A 44 34.87 -25.89 -5.08
N ASN A 45 35.67 -26.83 -4.54
CA ASN A 45 35.81 -28.19 -5.10
C ASN A 45 36.17 -28.21 -6.60
N GLY A 46 36.97 -27.25 -7.07
CA GLY A 46 37.37 -27.13 -8.48
C GLY A 46 36.27 -26.57 -9.39
N GLN A 47 35.18 -26.03 -8.83
CA GLN A 47 34.11 -25.36 -9.55
C GLN A 47 34.01 -23.90 -9.12
N TRP A 48 33.82 -23.01 -10.10
CA TRP A 48 33.60 -21.60 -9.82
C TRP A 48 32.17 -21.36 -9.36
N VAL A 49 32.01 -20.72 -8.21
CA VAL A 49 30.73 -20.31 -7.64
C VAL A 49 30.66 -18.78 -7.65
N SER A 50 29.61 -18.24 -8.27
CA SER A 50 29.33 -16.80 -8.26
C SER A 50 28.75 -16.40 -6.90
N CYS A 51 29.44 -15.55 -6.15
CA CYS A 51 29.00 -15.06 -4.85
C CYS A 51 29.63 -13.69 -4.54
N ASP A 52 29.14 -13.01 -3.52
CA ASP A 52 29.72 -11.75 -3.05
C ASP A 52 30.99 -11.99 -2.22
N ALA A 53 32.06 -12.44 -2.87
CA ALA A 53 33.28 -12.91 -2.22
C ALA A 53 33.97 -11.84 -1.35
N GLU A 54 33.96 -10.58 -1.80
CA GLU A 54 34.57 -9.45 -1.08
C GLU A 54 33.59 -8.64 -0.23
N GLY A 55 32.29 -8.99 -0.24
CA GLY A 55 31.26 -8.26 0.50
C GLY A 55 30.85 -6.93 -0.12
N GLU A 56 31.21 -6.65 -1.38
CA GLU A 56 30.89 -5.40 -2.09
C GLU A 56 29.38 -5.21 -2.23
N TRP A 57 28.67 -6.28 -2.61
CA TRP A 57 27.23 -6.24 -2.80
C TRP A 57 26.50 -6.10 -1.48
N LEU A 58 26.93 -6.81 -0.43
CA LEU A 58 26.38 -6.64 0.90
C LEU A 58 26.60 -5.21 1.39
N ALA A 59 27.79 -4.65 1.25
CA ALA A 59 28.07 -3.27 1.66
C ALA A 59 27.15 -2.28 0.94
N ALA A 60 27.06 -2.39 -0.39
CA ALA A 60 26.23 -1.53 -1.21
C ALA A 60 24.73 -1.65 -0.90
N LEU A 61 24.23 -2.84 -0.57
CA LEU A 61 22.79 -3.10 -0.40
C LEU A 61 22.34 -3.14 1.07
N SER A 62 23.27 -3.07 2.04
CA SER A 62 23.00 -3.20 3.49
C SER A 62 21.98 -2.21 4.05
N HIS A 63 21.82 -1.05 3.39
CA HIS A 63 20.86 -0.02 3.78
C HIS A 63 19.44 -0.30 3.24
N LEU A 64 19.30 -1.25 2.33
CA LEU A 64 18.03 -1.62 1.72
C LEU A 64 17.34 -2.71 2.54
N SER A 65 16.05 -2.91 2.26
CA SER A 65 15.27 -4.02 2.82
C SER A 65 15.06 -5.13 1.79
N ALA A 66 14.57 -6.29 2.25
CA ALA A 66 14.16 -7.37 1.35
C ALA A 66 13.11 -6.92 0.30
N GLN A 67 12.26 -5.94 0.61
CA GLN A 67 11.30 -5.38 -0.35
C GLN A 67 12.00 -4.69 -1.52
N HIS A 68 12.99 -3.86 -1.22
CA HIS A 68 13.78 -3.15 -2.21
C HIS A 68 14.45 -4.13 -3.18
N LEU A 69 15.03 -5.24 -2.67
CA LEU A 69 15.62 -6.27 -3.52
C LEU A 69 14.59 -6.93 -4.45
N ARG A 70 13.36 -7.15 -3.97
CA ARG A 70 12.27 -7.67 -4.80
C ARG A 70 11.92 -6.69 -5.93
N CYS A 71 11.80 -5.40 -5.62
CA CYS A 71 11.58 -4.36 -6.63
C CYS A 71 12.72 -4.33 -7.66
N GLY A 72 13.97 -4.36 -7.19
CA GLY A 72 15.15 -4.38 -8.06
C GLY A 72 15.17 -5.57 -9.02
N LEU A 73 14.84 -6.77 -8.53
CA LEU A 73 14.72 -7.97 -9.38
C LEU A 73 13.58 -7.86 -10.41
N GLN A 74 12.45 -7.26 -10.05
CA GLN A 74 11.35 -7.04 -11.00
C GLN A 74 11.71 -6.03 -12.07
N ALA A 75 12.31 -4.89 -11.68
CA ALA A 75 12.81 -3.88 -12.59
C ALA A 75 13.87 -4.46 -13.53
N GLU A 76 14.78 -5.28 -13.01
CA GLU A 76 15.81 -5.97 -13.80
C GLU A 76 15.20 -6.94 -14.82
N LYS A 77 14.18 -7.70 -14.42
CA LYS A 77 13.43 -8.59 -15.31
C LYS A 77 12.73 -7.80 -16.42
N ALA A 78 12.10 -6.67 -16.10
CA ALA A 78 11.44 -5.81 -17.07
C ALA A 78 12.45 -5.19 -18.05
N ARG A 79 13.59 -4.71 -17.55
CA ARG A 79 14.71 -4.19 -18.36
C ARG A 79 15.22 -5.25 -19.34
N THR A 80 15.49 -6.45 -18.83
CA THR A 80 15.93 -7.61 -19.62
C THR A 80 14.92 -7.94 -20.72
N ALA A 81 13.64 -8.06 -20.36
CA ALA A 81 12.58 -8.36 -21.33
C ALA A 81 12.46 -7.28 -22.43
N LYS A 82 12.63 -6.00 -22.07
CA LYS A 82 12.63 -4.89 -23.02
C LYS A 82 13.83 -4.96 -23.97
N SER A 83 15.04 -5.19 -23.45
CA SER A 83 16.27 -5.32 -24.26
C SER A 83 16.18 -6.47 -25.25
N LEU A 84 15.66 -7.63 -24.84
CA LEU A 84 15.46 -8.78 -25.72
C LEU A 84 14.44 -8.48 -26.84
N LYS A 85 13.35 -7.78 -26.54
CA LYS A 85 12.34 -7.38 -27.55
C LYS A 85 12.89 -6.40 -28.59
N GLN A 86 13.85 -5.56 -28.20
CA GLN A 86 14.43 -4.51 -29.06
C GLN A 86 15.57 -5.02 -29.97
N ARG A 87 15.71 -6.34 -30.14
CA ARG A 87 16.76 -7.04 -30.92
C ARG A 87 18.16 -7.07 -30.26
N GLY A 88 18.24 -6.87 -28.95
CA GLY A 88 19.50 -6.86 -28.21
C GLY A 88 19.76 -8.12 -27.39
N ASN A 89 21.00 -8.22 -26.90
CA ASN A 89 21.34 -9.07 -25.76
C ASN A 89 20.91 -8.38 -24.45
N ALA A 90 20.50 -9.16 -23.46
CA ALA A 90 20.32 -8.65 -22.11
C ALA A 90 21.59 -8.90 -21.32
N PHE A 91 22.20 -7.82 -20.84
CA PHE A 91 23.38 -7.89 -19.99
C PHE A 91 22.98 -7.74 -18.52
N PRO A 92 23.68 -8.43 -17.61
CA PRO A 92 23.50 -8.26 -16.18
C PRO A 92 23.88 -6.86 -15.72
N PRO A 93 23.52 -6.47 -14.49
CA PRO A 93 24.00 -5.24 -13.91
C PRO A 93 25.54 -5.18 -13.85
N ASP A 94 26.09 -4.01 -14.14
CA ASP A 94 27.55 -3.79 -14.21
C ASP A 94 28.22 -3.68 -12.84
N SER A 95 27.46 -3.30 -11.80
CA SER A 95 27.93 -3.12 -10.43
C SER A 95 26.78 -3.29 -9.42
N ALA A 96 27.13 -3.48 -8.15
CA ALA A 96 26.16 -3.50 -7.07
C ALA A 96 25.37 -2.18 -6.97
N MET A 97 26.02 -1.04 -7.22
CA MET A 97 25.38 0.28 -7.23
C MET A 97 24.34 0.41 -8.36
N GLN A 98 24.65 -0.07 -9.57
CA GLN A 98 23.69 -0.05 -10.67
C GLN A 98 22.46 -0.90 -10.35
N PHE A 99 22.64 -2.02 -9.65
CA PHE A 99 21.50 -2.80 -9.17
C PHE A 99 20.72 -2.09 -8.05
N ALA A 100 21.42 -1.41 -7.13
CA ALA A 100 20.78 -0.62 -6.07
C ALA A 100 19.87 0.48 -6.63
N GLU A 101 20.27 1.14 -7.73
CA GLU A 101 19.43 2.13 -8.43
C GLU A 101 18.12 1.56 -8.96
N LEU A 102 18.08 0.26 -9.28
CA LEU A 102 16.85 -0.43 -9.71
C LEU A 102 15.95 -0.81 -8.54
N CYS A 103 16.48 -0.85 -7.31
CA CYS A 103 15.76 -1.25 -6.11
C CYS A 103 14.76 -0.20 -5.61
N GLN A 104 14.45 0.81 -6.42
CA GLN A 104 13.47 1.83 -6.10
C GLN A 104 12.08 1.20 -5.89
N MET A 105 11.39 1.63 -4.83
CA MET A 105 10.04 1.19 -4.51
C MET A 105 9.02 1.97 -5.35
N THR A 106 9.07 1.78 -6.66
CA THR A 106 8.04 2.30 -7.57
C THR A 106 6.76 1.46 -7.43
N PRO A 107 5.58 2.01 -7.75
CA PRO A 107 4.34 1.23 -7.72
C PRO A 107 4.46 -0.08 -8.51
N GLU A 108 5.04 -0.02 -9.70
CA GLU A 108 5.17 -1.16 -10.61
C GLU A 108 6.12 -2.23 -10.03
N GLY A 109 7.21 -1.83 -9.39
CA GLY A 109 8.14 -2.73 -8.71
C GLY A 109 7.53 -3.42 -7.47
N LEU A 110 6.46 -2.85 -6.92
CA LEU A 110 5.66 -3.44 -5.85
C LEU A 110 4.51 -4.31 -6.40
N GLY A 111 4.34 -4.38 -7.73
CA GLY A 111 3.20 -5.03 -8.37
C GLY A 111 1.90 -4.21 -8.30
N LEU A 112 2.00 -2.94 -7.90
CA LEU A 112 0.89 -2.00 -7.91
C LEU A 112 0.76 -1.34 -9.29
N PRO A 113 -0.45 -0.89 -9.68
CA PRO A 113 -0.63 -0.11 -10.90
C PRO A 113 0.23 1.16 -10.91
N ASP A 114 0.73 1.55 -12.08
CA ASP A 114 1.33 2.88 -12.25
C ASP A 114 0.29 3.98 -12.02
N PHE A 115 0.75 5.23 -11.83
CA PHE A 115 -0.14 6.34 -11.51
C PHE A 115 -1.19 6.58 -12.59
N ASP A 116 -0.81 6.53 -13.87
CA ASP A 116 -1.73 6.85 -14.97
C ASP A 116 -2.86 5.81 -15.07
N THR A 117 -2.50 4.53 -14.90
CA THR A 117 -3.44 3.41 -14.82
C THR A 117 -4.36 3.54 -13.60
N ALA A 118 -3.80 3.87 -12.44
CA ALA A 118 -4.57 4.08 -11.21
C ALA A 118 -5.55 5.25 -11.34
N TRP A 119 -5.10 6.37 -11.93
CA TRP A 119 -5.89 7.56 -12.16
C TRP A 119 -7.02 7.31 -13.16
N GLN A 120 -6.74 6.61 -14.26
CA GLN A 120 -7.77 6.22 -15.22
C GLN A 120 -8.82 5.30 -14.58
N ALA A 121 -8.40 4.32 -13.79
CA ALA A 121 -9.32 3.43 -13.09
C ALA A 121 -10.18 4.16 -12.04
N LEU A 122 -9.63 5.15 -11.34
CA LEU A 122 -10.40 6.00 -10.42
C LEU A 122 -11.45 6.83 -11.18
N GLN A 123 -11.09 7.42 -12.32
CA GLN A 123 -12.02 8.15 -13.17
C GLN A 123 -13.14 7.23 -13.69
N ASP A 124 -12.78 6.06 -14.21
CA ASP A 124 -13.74 5.04 -14.66
C ASP A 124 -14.73 4.69 -13.53
N HIS A 125 -14.25 4.51 -12.31
CA HIS A 125 -15.10 4.28 -11.14
C HIS A 125 -16.05 5.46 -10.87
N ALA A 126 -15.52 6.68 -10.81
CA ALA A 126 -16.33 7.86 -10.48
C ALA A 126 -17.39 8.22 -11.54
N PHE A 127 -17.05 8.08 -12.83
CA PHE A 127 -17.94 8.46 -13.92
C PHE A 127 -18.91 7.36 -14.35
N THR A 128 -18.51 6.09 -14.23
CA THR A 128 -19.29 4.97 -14.77
C THR A 128 -19.70 3.94 -13.72
N GLY A 129 -19.23 4.07 -12.48
CA GLY A 129 -19.49 3.11 -11.41
C GLY A 129 -18.76 1.77 -11.57
N LYS A 130 -17.81 1.66 -12.51
CA LYS A 130 -16.99 0.44 -12.68
C LYS A 130 -16.26 0.10 -11.38
N PRO A 131 -16.18 -1.17 -10.96
CA PRO A 131 -15.42 -1.53 -9.77
C PRO A 131 -13.92 -1.22 -9.94
N TYR A 132 -13.23 -0.98 -8.84
CA TYR A 132 -11.78 -0.80 -8.85
C TYR A 132 -11.06 -2.03 -9.39
N SER A 133 -10.10 -1.81 -10.27
CA SER A 133 -9.26 -2.87 -10.84
C SER A 133 -8.21 -3.40 -9.86
N HIS A 134 -7.91 -2.65 -8.80
CA HIS A 134 -6.89 -3.00 -7.81
C HIS A 134 -7.24 -2.42 -6.43
N GLU A 135 -6.91 -3.15 -5.35
CA GLU A 135 -7.23 -2.74 -3.98
C GLU A 135 -6.50 -1.46 -3.54
N ALA A 136 -5.26 -1.24 -3.99
CA ALA A 136 -4.54 0.01 -3.75
C ALA A 136 -5.26 1.24 -4.33
N ILE A 137 -5.94 1.09 -5.48
CA ILE A 137 -6.72 2.18 -6.08
C ILE A 137 -7.96 2.43 -5.23
N ALA A 138 -8.62 1.37 -4.74
CA ALA A 138 -9.76 1.49 -3.84
C ALA A 138 -9.38 2.22 -2.55
N ALA A 139 -8.28 1.81 -1.91
CA ALA A 139 -7.76 2.43 -0.69
C ALA A 139 -7.43 3.92 -0.86
N ALA A 140 -6.80 4.29 -1.97
CA ALA A 140 -6.55 5.71 -2.27
C ALA A 140 -7.86 6.46 -2.62
N GLY A 141 -8.80 5.79 -3.28
CA GLY A 141 -10.10 6.32 -3.67
C GLY A 141 -11.03 6.63 -2.49
N GLU A 142 -10.87 5.96 -1.35
CA GLU A 142 -11.65 6.23 -0.12
C GLU A 142 -11.49 7.68 0.38
N HIS A 143 -10.35 8.31 0.09
CA HIS A 143 -10.06 9.69 0.49
C HIS A 143 -10.47 10.73 -0.57
N MET A 144 -11.03 10.29 -1.69
CA MET A 144 -11.40 11.14 -2.81
C MET A 144 -12.87 11.52 -2.77
N ASP A 145 -13.16 12.78 -3.08
CA ASP A 145 -14.54 13.24 -3.36
C ASP A 145 -14.96 12.80 -4.78
N LEU A 146 -15.45 11.56 -4.89
CA LEU A 146 -15.86 10.97 -6.17
C LEU A 146 -17.06 11.70 -6.79
N HIS A 147 -17.98 12.20 -5.99
CA HIS A 147 -19.15 12.94 -6.49
C HIS A 147 -18.77 14.31 -7.02
N GLY A 148 -17.91 15.04 -6.29
CA GLY A 148 -17.32 16.28 -6.76
C GLY A 148 -16.48 16.10 -8.03
N MET A 149 -15.77 14.98 -8.13
CA MET A 149 -15.00 14.64 -9.33
C MET A 149 -15.89 14.32 -10.53
N ALA A 150 -16.97 13.55 -10.34
CA ALA A 150 -17.91 13.20 -11.40
C ALA A 150 -18.62 14.42 -12.02
N SER A 151 -18.72 15.51 -11.27
CA SER A 151 -19.34 16.78 -11.69
C SER A 151 -18.32 17.91 -11.92
N ALA A 152 -17.02 17.62 -11.89
CA ALA A 152 -15.96 18.62 -11.96
C ALA A 152 -15.78 19.21 -13.36
N THR A 153 -15.43 20.50 -13.41
CA THR A 153 -14.90 21.14 -14.62
C THR A 153 -13.43 20.75 -14.83
N TYR A 154 -12.90 20.95 -16.04
CA TYR A 154 -11.51 20.61 -16.38
C TYR A 154 -10.46 21.16 -15.38
N GLN A 155 -10.61 22.42 -14.96
CA GLN A 155 -9.71 23.03 -13.97
C GLN A 155 -9.83 22.42 -12.56
N ARG A 156 -10.97 21.85 -12.21
CA ARG A 156 -11.16 21.13 -10.95
C ARG A 156 -10.62 19.70 -11.05
N MET A 157 -10.58 19.11 -12.25
CA MET A 157 -10.01 17.79 -12.47
C MET A 157 -8.51 17.72 -12.13
N ASP A 158 -7.72 18.73 -12.51
CA ASP A 158 -6.29 18.82 -12.14
C ASP A 158 -6.11 18.85 -10.60
N LYS A 159 -7.03 19.47 -9.86
CA LYS A 159 -6.99 19.42 -8.38
C LYS A 159 -7.25 18.02 -7.84
N HIS A 160 -8.20 17.29 -8.41
CA HIS A 160 -8.46 15.90 -8.05
C HIS A 160 -7.29 14.99 -8.42
N GLU A 161 -6.66 15.20 -9.58
CA GLU A 161 -5.48 14.43 -9.99
C GLU A 161 -4.33 14.62 -8.99
N ARG A 162 -4.03 15.87 -8.62
CA ARG A 162 -2.98 16.18 -7.65
C ARG A 162 -3.28 15.59 -6.27
N ALA A 163 -4.53 15.69 -5.81
CA ALA A 163 -4.95 15.09 -4.54
C ALA A 163 -4.80 13.56 -4.58
N PHE A 164 -5.26 12.92 -5.65
CA PHE A 164 -5.15 11.48 -5.82
C PHE A 164 -3.69 11.02 -5.88
N ARG A 165 -2.81 11.78 -6.54
CA ARG A 165 -1.36 11.49 -6.58
C ARG A 165 -0.77 11.38 -5.17
N VAL A 166 -1.15 12.27 -4.27
CA VAL A 166 -0.70 12.24 -2.88
C VAL A 166 -1.24 11.01 -2.15
N TYR A 167 -2.54 10.73 -2.23
CA TYR A 167 -3.12 9.58 -1.53
C TYR A 167 -2.62 8.25 -2.09
N TYR A 168 -2.49 8.14 -3.41
CA TYR A 168 -1.96 6.94 -4.04
C TYR A 168 -0.50 6.70 -3.64
N GLN A 169 0.33 7.75 -3.60
CA GLN A 169 1.69 7.64 -3.11
C GLN A 169 1.75 7.18 -1.64
N GLN A 170 0.88 7.69 -0.77
CA GLN A 170 0.80 7.23 0.63
C GLN A 170 0.45 5.74 0.72
N VAL A 171 -0.49 5.27 -0.12
CA VAL A 171 -0.84 3.84 -0.19
C VAL A 171 0.35 3.01 -0.65
N VAL A 172 1.08 3.47 -1.68
CA VAL A 172 2.30 2.83 -2.18
C VAL A 172 3.36 2.74 -1.07
N GLU A 173 3.60 3.82 -0.33
CA GLU A 173 4.57 3.88 0.78
C GLU A 173 4.16 2.97 1.96
N ARG A 174 2.86 2.88 2.27
CA ARG A 174 2.33 1.94 3.27
C ARG A 174 2.52 0.49 2.84
N PHE A 175 2.18 0.17 1.59
CA PHE A 175 2.36 -1.17 1.04
C PHE A 175 3.84 -1.57 0.98
N ALA A 176 4.70 -0.64 0.62
CA ALA A 176 6.15 -0.82 0.62
C ALA A 176 6.70 -1.19 2.01
N ARG A 177 6.08 -0.66 3.07
CA ARG A 177 6.38 -1.01 4.47
C ARG A 177 5.73 -2.32 4.94
N GLY A 178 4.98 -3.00 4.07
CA GLY A 178 4.29 -4.26 4.38
C GLY A 178 3.00 -4.08 5.18
N GLU A 179 2.44 -2.86 5.21
CA GLU A 179 1.13 -2.61 5.80
C GLU A 179 0.01 -3.12 4.89
N ASP A 180 -1.12 -3.48 5.48
CA ASP A 180 -2.32 -3.87 4.74
C ASP A 180 -2.87 -2.66 3.95
N LEU A 181 -3.29 -2.93 2.71
CA LEU A 181 -3.92 -1.97 1.82
C LEU A 181 -5.36 -1.68 2.24
N LYS A 182 -6.00 -2.62 2.92
CA LYS A 182 -7.32 -2.38 3.52
C LYS A 182 -7.19 -1.28 4.56
N ALA A 183 -8.12 -0.33 4.53
CA ALA A 183 -8.33 0.51 5.70
C ALA A 183 -8.47 -0.41 6.91
N GLN A 184 -7.68 -0.18 7.95
CA GLN A 184 -8.05 -0.65 9.28
C GLN A 184 -9.45 -0.15 9.49
N ALA A 185 -10.43 -1.05 9.40
CA ALA A 185 -11.83 -0.73 9.55
C ALA A 185 -11.90 0.17 10.77
N ALA A 186 -12.21 1.45 10.52
CA ALA A 186 -12.56 2.34 11.60
C ALA A 186 -13.65 1.59 12.36
N ILE A 187 -13.37 1.33 13.63
CA ILE A 187 -14.22 0.60 14.55
C ILE A 187 -15.68 1.04 14.32
N GLY A 188 -16.51 0.09 13.88
CA GLY A 188 -17.98 0.17 13.88
C GLY A 188 -18.61 1.07 12.80
N HIS A 189 -18.86 0.52 11.62
CA HIS A 189 -19.92 1.03 10.74
C HIS A 189 -21.17 0.17 10.95
N ASP A 190 -22.27 0.78 11.42
CA ASP A 190 -23.59 0.20 11.72
C ASP A 190 -24.31 -0.48 10.53
N GLY A 191 -23.62 -0.63 9.39
CA GLY A 191 -24.16 -1.23 8.17
C GLY A 191 -24.22 -2.77 8.16
N GLN A 192 -23.64 -3.44 9.16
CA GLN A 192 -23.67 -4.91 9.29
C GLN A 192 -24.57 -5.43 10.43
N LEU A 193 -25.46 -4.58 10.96
CA LEU A 193 -26.43 -5.04 11.96
C LEU A 193 -27.56 -5.79 11.27
N SER A 194 -27.78 -7.05 11.68
CA SER A 194 -28.94 -7.83 11.26
C SER A 194 -30.24 -7.08 11.59
N PRO A 195 -31.36 -7.36 10.91
CA PRO A 195 -32.65 -6.73 11.24
C PRO A 195 -33.04 -6.85 12.72
N ALA A 196 -32.61 -7.92 13.39
CA ALA A 196 -32.83 -8.13 14.82
C ALA A 196 -31.99 -7.16 15.67
N GLU A 197 -30.72 -6.95 15.33
CA GLU A 197 -29.83 -6.05 16.07
C GLU A 197 -30.20 -4.58 15.88
N ARG A 198 -30.71 -4.20 14.69
CA ARG A 198 -31.29 -2.86 14.45
C ARG A 198 -32.56 -2.62 15.27
N ALA A 199 -33.38 -3.64 15.49
CA ALA A 199 -34.58 -3.53 16.31
C ALA A 199 -34.26 -3.39 17.81
N VAL A 200 -33.21 -4.06 18.30
CA VAL A 200 -32.72 -3.93 19.67
C VAL A 200 -32.17 -2.52 19.90
N MET A 201 -31.31 -2.04 19.00
CA MET A 201 -30.70 -0.70 19.11
C MET A 201 -31.74 0.42 19.00
N ALA A 202 -32.73 0.31 18.09
CA ALA A 202 -33.85 1.25 18.02
C ALA A 202 -34.75 1.20 19.28
N GLY A 203 -34.83 0.04 19.94
CA GLY A 203 -35.50 -0.10 21.24
C GLY A 203 -34.73 0.59 22.36
N GLU A 204 -33.41 0.42 22.40
CA GLU A 204 -32.51 1.04 23.39
C GLU A 204 -32.44 2.57 23.23
N ASP A 205 -32.44 3.08 22.01
CA ASP A 205 -32.46 4.53 21.73
C ASP A 205 -33.81 5.16 22.11
N LYS A 206 -34.93 4.48 21.84
CA LYS A 206 -36.25 4.92 22.31
C LYS A 206 -36.34 4.90 23.84
N ALA A 207 -35.73 3.91 24.49
CA ALA A 207 -35.66 3.85 25.95
C ALA A 207 -34.78 4.98 26.52
N ARG A 208 -33.64 5.29 25.87
CA ARG A 208 -32.77 6.42 26.25
C ARG A 208 -33.43 7.78 26.02
N GLN A 209 -34.18 7.95 24.95
CA GLN A 209 -34.96 9.19 24.71
C GLN A 209 -36.06 9.36 25.77
N ALA A 210 -36.79 8.29 26.12
CA ALA A 210 -37.80 8.35 27.18
C ALA A 210 -37.19 8.69 28.55
N VAL A 211 -35.97 8.22 28.85
CA VAL A 211 -35.24 8.57 30.08
C VAL A 211 -34.70 10.00 30.04
N GLY A 212 -34.26 10.48 28.87
CA GLY A 212 -33.81 11.86 28.65
C GLY A 212 -34.94 12.89 28.81
N ASP A 213 -36.13 12.59 28.29
CA ASP A 213 -37.31 13.45 28.42
C ASP A 213 -37.81 13.57 29.87
N LEU A 214 -37.59 12.53 30.69
CA LEU A 214 -37.89 12.54 32.13
C LEU A 214 -36.80 13.21 32.97
N ALA A 215 -35.55 13.21 32.51
CA ALA A 215 -34.41 13.81 33.22
C ALA A 215 -34.41 15.37 33.18
N GLY A 216 -35.22 15.98 32.32
CA GLY A 216 -35.39 17.44 32.22
C GLY A 216 -36.45 18.04 33.16
N ILE A 217 -37.19 17.22 33.90
CA ILE A 217 -38.25 17.71 34.80
C ILE A 217 -37.65 18.01 36.17
N THR A 218 -37.52 19.29 36.50
CA THR A 218 -37.13 19.69 37.87
C THR A 218 -38.20 19.26 38.89
N PRO A 219 -37.84 18.93 40.14
CA PRO A 219 -38.82 18.52 41.18
C PRO A 219 -39.97 19.52 41.35
N THR A 220 -39.71 20.81 41.12
CA THR A 220 -40.70 21.90 41.17
C THR A 220 -41.68 21.86 39.99
N GLN A 221 -41.25 21.43 38.79
CA GLN A 221 -42.13 21.22 37.65
C GLN A 221 -42.96 19.94 37.80
N ALA A 222 -42.37 18.86 38.34
CA ALA A 222 -43.08 17.62 38.65
C ALA A 222 -44.23 17.85 39.66
N LEU A 223 -43.98 18.65 40.71
CA LEU A 223 -45.02 19.03 41.69
C LEU A 223 -46.12 19.91 41.08
N LYS A 224 -45.82 20.74 40.08
CA LYS A 224 -46.81 21.59 39.40
C LYS A 224 -47.73 20.76 38.47
N ILE A 225 -47.17 19.75 37.80
CA ILE A 225 -47.92 18.79 36.98
C ILE A 225 -48.83 17.92 37.86
N MET A 226 -48.33 17.43 39.01
CA MET A 226 -49.15 16.64 39.94
C MET A 226 -50.24 17.47 40.63
N ARG A 227 -50.01 18.76 40.87
CA ARG A 227 -51.00 19.66 41.52
C ARG A 227 -52.04 20.21 40.54
N GLY A 228 -51.73 20.28 39.24
CA GLY A 228 -52.68 20.65 38.18
C GLY A 228 -53.69 19.55 37.83
N GLY A 229 -53.39 18.29 38.17
CA GLY A 229 -54.30 17.15 37.95
C GLY A 229 -55.40 16.96 38.99
N LEU A 230 -55.42 17.75 40.07
CA LEU A 230 -56.39 17.62 41.18
C LEU A 230 -57.43 18.75 41.24
N ALA A 231 -57.59 19.56 40.18
CA ALA A 231 -58.56 20.67 40.15
C ALA A 231 -59.80 20.42 39.25
N HIS A 232 -60.03 19.19 38.81
CA HIS A 232 -61.31 18.77 38.23
C HIS A 232 -61.73 17.41 38.79
N GLY A 233 -62.38 17.49 39.95
CA GLY A 233 -63.12 16.44 40.64
C GLY A 233 -63.96 17.08 41.72
#